data_AF-A0A7Y3TZF9-F1
#
_entry.id   AF-A0A7Y3TZF9-F1
#
_cell.length_a   1.000
_cell.length_b   1.000
_cell.length_c   1.000
_cell.angle_alpha   90.00
_cell.angle_beta   90.00
_cell.angle_gamma   90.00
#
_symmetry.space_group_name_H-M   'P 1'
#
loop_
_entity.id
_entity.type
_entity.pdbx_description
1 polymer ?
#
loop_
_entity_poly.entity_id
_entity_poly.type
_entity_poly.pdbx_seq_one_letter_code
_entity_poly.pdbx_strand_id
1 'polypeptide(L)' 'MARYIAEGVESIGGIQARLRCVPSVSTTCEAVEPDIPEQGAIYAELDDLRHCAGLA' A
#
# COMPACT_ATOMS: atom_id res chain seq x y z
N MET A 1 -2.56 -7.18 -11.44
CA MET A 1 -1.39 -7.90 -10.89
C MET A 1 -1.34 -7.83 -9.38
N ALA A 2 -1.23 -6.66 -8.75
CA ALA A 2 -1.12 -6.56 -7.29
C ALA A 2 -2.29 -7.20 -6.51
N ARG A 3 -3.52 -7.13 -7.04
CA ARG A 3 -4.69 -7.81 -6.45
C ARG A 3 -4.57 -9.34 -6.46
N TYR A 4 -4.06 -9.93 -7.55
CA TYR A 4 -3.85 -11.38 -7.62
C TYR A 4 -2.78 -11.86 -6.63
N ILE A 5 -1.79 -11.02 -6.34
CA ILE A 5 -0.79 -11.29 -5.30
C ILE A 5 -1.45 -11.24 -3.91
N ALA A 6 -2.28 -10.23 -3.64
CA ALA A 6 -3.02 -10.12 -2.39
C ALA A 6 -3.95 -11.33 -2.16
N GLU A 7 -4.70 -11.74 -3.19
CA GLU A 7 -5.56 -12.94 -3.16
C GLU A 7 -4.75 -14.21 -2.88
N GLY A 8 -3.55 -14.34 -3.45
CA GLY A 8 -2.65 -15.46 -3.16
C GLY A 8 -2.16 -15.47 -1.71
N VAL A 9 -1.82 -14.30 -1.15
CA VAL A 9 -1.41 -14.17 0.26
C VAL A 9 -2.54 -14.49 1.23
N GLU A 10 -3.76 -14.06 0.94
CA GLU A 10 -4.96 -14.31 1.76
C GLU A 10 -5.48 -15.76 1.68
N SER A 11 -5.00 -16.54 0.71
CA SER A 11 -5.33 -17.97 0.64
C SER A 11 -4.79 -18.77 1.84
N ILE A 12 -3.83 -18.21 2.59
CA ILE A 12 -3.30 -18.79 3.82
C ILE A 12 -4.10 -18.26 5.01
N GLY A 13 -4.73 -19.18 5.76
CA GLY A 13 -5.50 -18.83 6.93
C GLY A 13 -4.68 -18.09 8.00
N GLY A 14 -5.21 -16.96 8.46
CA GLY A 14 -4.57 -16.10 9.48
C GLY A 14 -3.60 -15.06 8.91
N ILE A 15 -3.42 -14.98 7.59
CA ILE A 15 -2.60 -13.97 6.93
C ILE A 15 -3.50 -12.99 6.18
N GLN A 16 -3.34 -11.70 6.47
CA GLN A 16 -4.08 -10.62 5.80
C GLN A 16 -3.15 -9.82 4.89
N ALA A 17 -3.53 -9.66 3.61
CA ALA A 17 -2.82 -8.79 2.70
C ALA A 17 -3.28 -7.34 2.87
N ARG A 18 -2.33 -6.40 2.95
CA ARG A 18 -2.63 -4.95 2.99
C ARG A 18 -2.05 -4.32 1.73
N LEU A 19 -2.91 -4.02 0.76
CA LEU A 19 -2.52 -3.41 -0.51
C LEU A 19 -2.66 -1.89 -0.41
N ARG A 20 -1.60 -1.17 -0.77
CA ARG A 20 -1.55 0.29 -0.85
C ARG A 20 -0.91 0.66 -2.19
N CYS A 21 -1.40 1.72 -2.83
CA CYS A 21 -0.86 2.24 -4.08
C CYS A 21 -0.45 3.69 -3.88
N VAL A 22 0.66 4.07 -4.50
CA VAL A 22 1.03 5.47 -4.63
C VAL A 22 0.21 6.13 -5.74
N PRO A 23 -0.13 7.42 -5.61
CA PRO A 23 -0.71 8.19 -6.71
C PRO A 23 0.26 8.25 -7.90
N SER A 24 -0.27 8.53 -9.09
CA SER A 24 0.55 8.70 -10.29
C SER A 24 1.41 9.96 -10.15
N VAL A 25 2.73 9.78 -10.09
CA VAL A 25 3.69 10.89 -10.13
C VAL A 25 3.88 11.37 -11.56
N SER A 26 3.63 12.66 -11.82
CA SER A 26 3.92 13.30 -13.10
C SER A 26 5.43 13.53 -13.25
N THR A 27 5.94 13.40 -14.47
CA THR A 27 7.33 13.74 -14.81
C THR A 27 7.54 15.24 -15.05
N THR A 28 6.47 16.04 -15.03
CA THR A 28 6.51 17.49 -15.19
C THR A 28 6.47 18.19 -13.84
N CYS A 29 7.27 19.26 -13.67
CA CYS A 29 7.39 20.02 -12.41
C CYS A 29 6.15 20.83 -11.99
N GLU A 30 5.03 20.74 -12.72
CA GLU A 30 3.79 21.43 -12.37
C GLU A 30 2.88 20.44 -11.61
N ALA A 31 2.98 20.47 -10.28
CA ALA A 31 2.13 19.71 -9.37
C ALA A 31 0.72 20.33 -9.36
N VAL A 32 -0.24 19.70 -10.04
CA VAL A 32 -1.62 20.22 -10.16
C VAL A 32 -2.62 19.49 -9.27
N GLU A 33 -2.27 18.35 -8.68
CA GLU A 33 -3.14 17.61 -7.74
C GLU A 33 -2.50 17.53 -6.34
N PRO A 34 -3.29 17.52 -5.26
CA PRO A 34 -2.76 17.25 -3.93
C PRO A 34 -2.08 15.86 -3.93
N ASP A 35 -0.78 15.83 -3.64
CA ASP A 35 0.07 14.61 -3.62
C ASP A 35 -0.43 13.49 -2.69
N ILE A 36 -1.44 13.79 -1.86
CA ILE A 36 -1.94 12.92 -0.81
C ILE A 36 -3.44 12.70 -1.03
N PRO A 37 -3.90 11.47 -1.38
CA PRO A 37 -5.31 11.14 -1.41
C PRO A 37 -5.93 11.36 -0.03
N GLU A 38 -7.15 11.92 0.01
CA GLU A 38 -7.87 12.12 1.27
C GLU A 38 -8.20 10.79 1.98
N GLN A 39 -8.18 9.68 1.25
CA GLN A 39 -8.59 8.35 1.71
C GLN A 39 -7.61 7.29 1.23
N GLY A 40 -7.17 6.44 2.16
CA GLY A 40 -6.18 5.39 1.92
C GLY A 40 -4.77 5.81 2.35
N ALA A 41 -4.12 4.97 3.15
CA ALA A 41 -2.75 5.23 3.60
C ALA A 41 -1.77 5.02 2.43
N ILE A 42 -1.16 6.10 1.94
CA ILE A 42 -0.08 6.05 0.94
C ILE A 42 1.17 5.41 1.55
N TYR A 43 1.43 5.76 2.81
CA TYR A 43 2.62 5.37 3.54
C TYR A 43 2.26 4.32 4.58
N ALA A 44 3.23 3.46 4.88
CA ALA A 44 3.13 2.55 6.01
C ALA A 44 3.38 3.33 7.30
N GLU A 45 2.54 3.11 8.30
CA GLU A 45 2.79 3.61 9.65
C GLU A 45 3.68 2.64 10.43
N LEU A 46 4.32 3.11 11.50
CA LEU A 46 5.15 2.24 12.35
C LEU A 46 4.36 1.02 12.88
N ASP A 47 3.06 1.17 13.09
CA ASP A 47 2.19 0.09 13.53
C ASP A 47 1.96 -0.98 12.44
N ASP A 48 1.97 -0.58 11.16
CA ASP A 48 1.94 -1.53 10.05
C ASP A 48 3.17 -2.44 10.03
N LEU A 49 4.32 -1.90 10.43
CA LEU A 49 5.58 -2.65 10.50
C LEU A 49 5.60 -3.61 11.70
N ARG A 50 5.04 -3.22 12.84
CA ARG A 50 4.96 -4.08 14.04
C ARG A 50 4.16 -5.36 13.80
N HIS A 51 3.11 -5.27 12.98
CA HIS A 51 2.25 -6.39 12.63
C HIS A 51 2.65 -7.05 11.30
N CYS A 52 3.80 -6.66 10.72
CA CYS A 52 4.27 -7.23 9.46
C CYS A 52 4.98 -8.56 9.71
N ALA A 53 4.39 -9.66 9.23
CA ALA A 53 4.98 -11.00 9.34
C ALA A 53 6.29 -11.19 8.54
N GLY A 54 6.62 -10.25 7.63
CA GLY A 54 7.77 -10.33 6.74
C GLY A 54 8.96 -9.43 7.11
N LEU A 55 8.83 -8.58 8.12
CA LEU A 55 9.94 -7.81 8.70
C LEU A 55 10.37 -8.49 10.00
N ALA A 56 11.47 -9.26 9.93
CA ALA A 56 12.13 -9.84 11.10
C ALA A 56 13.02 -8.80 11.81
#